data_AF-A0A812JWH7-F1
#
_entry.id   AF-A0A812JWH7-F1
#
_cell.length_a   1.000
_cell.length_b   1.000
_cell.length_c   1.000
_cell.angle_alpha   90.00
_cell.angle_beta   90.00
_cell.angle_gamma   90.00
#
_symmetry.space_group_name_H-M   'P 1'
#
loop_
_entity.id
_entity.type
_entity.pdbx_description
1 polymer ?
#
loop_
_entity_poly.entity_id
_entity_poly.type
_entity_poly.pdbx_seq_one_letter_code
_entity_poly.pdbx_strand_id
1 'polypeptide(L)'
;MGGCLASIGRGSVALHNLDMHRSASQVLGNLAYVRGTFSADAIYLDDESVRIDAAVVGLSTANVSSLDCSRTPSCHLRAINLTLGPALCSPGSGIGVKYAVGEYFRGCFRCEDGKAQLSQQVDARCQTCPYEAEVCLPNMTQLQPGVMAHAQNFTRILHCPNAQACPGGALPESAELPMCAKGYAGDGCANCSAAFGRSDSSVLVCVKCAQGWQAEGLQLAYFLLSDTLLLAVATSSVLGASATTQDSSVLLNQLMSFATVAQTVLSAMTQTAAYKKMSDGLRAFLEVSGVISGMAQGESSWTMSRECLLVSLGLPKTVWHVHLLGTLLQTLLLLVLIWLQGFWFAFVVWTNCFAPSMSASFGRYLVMYRLEPENVGGKTHFPFLPPIPMAHEVVLSLLVLCFLVTIGGWWIAANSKRSPDPDYVVFLVRNYKSVYRNWEMERILRKMLLRLVAAALPITYSPALQMWCVCLILSASLLSYSIQRPYRLEAWNQVETLLLCVALVLAFSASAVLANEKHWGSSRNTQSLVLLAMAV
;
A
#
# COMPACT_ATOMS: atom_id res chain seq x y z
N MET A 1 8.34 -1.04 63.49
CA MET A 1 8.64 -0.65 62.10
C MET A 1 7.67 0.47 61.72
N GLY A 2 8.03 1.72 62.00
CA GLY A 2 7.22 2.89 61.67
C GLY A 2 7.88 3.62 60.52
N GLY A 3 7.22 3.68 59.36
CA GLY A 3 7.66 4.56 58.27
C GLY A 3 7.48 6.01 58.71
N CYS A 4 8.47 6.85 58.46
CA CYS A 4 8.39 8.28 58.73
C CYS A 4 7.36 8.92 57.80
N LEU A 5 6.14 9.13 58.30
CA LEU A 5 5.19 10.08 57.72
C LEU A 5 5.72 11.49 58.02
N ALA A 6 6.11 12.23 56.98
CA ALA A 6 6.40 13.65 57.14
C ALA A 6 5.08 14.39 57.46
N SER A 7 4.83 14.63 58.75
CA SER A 7 3.77 15.53 59.17
C SER A 7 4.27 16.96 58.95
N ILE A 8 3.71 17.64 57.95
CA ILE A 8 4.16 18.99 57.56
C ILE A 8 3.55 20.07 58.47
N GLY A 9 2.38 19.82 59.06
CA GLY A 9 1.78 20.74 60.04
C GLY A 9 0.29 20.51 60.33
N ARG A 10 -0.24 21.30 61.27
CA ARG A 10 -1.68 21.51 61.53
C ARG A 10 -2.04 22.94 61.13
N GLY A 11 -3.20 23.16 60.52
CA GLY A 11 -3.67 24.49 60.10
C GLY A 11 -3.52 24.73 58.59
N SER A 12 -3.30 25.99 58.19
CA SER A 12 -3.11 26.37 56.80
C SER A 12 -1.63 26.33 56.43
N VAL A 13 -1.25 25.46 55.50
CA VAL A 13 0.13 25.33 54.99
C VAL A 13 0.14 25.80 53.54
N ALA A 14 0.96 26.82 53.24
CA ALA A 14 1.21 27.28 51.88
C ALA A 14 2.69 27.08 51.56
N LEU A 15 2.97 26.33 50.50
CA LEU A 15 4.31 26.11 49.97
C LEU A 15 4.41 26.73 48.58
N HIS A 16 5.60 27.20 48.20
CA HIS A 16 5.83 27.59 46.82
C HIS A 16 6.04 26.32 45.98
N ASN A 17 7.11 25.59 46.25
CA ASN A 17 7.40 24.29 45.62
C ASN A 17 7.55 23.19 46.68
N LEU A 18 7.07 21.99 46.36
CA LEU A 18 7.29 20.78 47.14
C LEU A 18 8.01 19.75 46.26
N ASP A 19 9.31 19.65 46.44
CA ASP A 19 10.15 18.67 45.77
C ASP A 19 10.31 17.43 46.66
N MET A 20 9.90 16.27 46.15
CA MET A 20 10.04 15.00 46.85
C MET A 20 11.03 14.12 46.08
N HIS A 21 12.25 14.04 46.60
CA HIS A 21 13.31 13.17 46.10
C HIS A 21 13.48 11.95 47.02
N ARG A 22 13.48 10.74 46.44
CA ARG A 22 13.87 9.47 47.11
C ARG A 22 13.27 9.29 48.51
N SER A 23 12.01 8.90 48.56
CA SER A 23 11.34 8.59 49.83
C SER A 23 11.80 7.21 50.34
N ALA A 24 12.51 7.18 51.47
CA ALA A 24 13.02 5.96 52.10
C ALA A 24 11.93 5.04 52.71
N SER A 25 10.65 5.24 52.37
CA SER A 25 9.52 4.55 52.99
C SER A 25 8.63 3.88 51.93
N GLN A 26 9.04 2.72 51.45
CA GLN A 26 8.24 1.83 50.60
C GLN A 26 7.01 1.21 51.29
N VAL A 27 6.72 1.54 52.56
CA VAL A 27 5.80 0.72 53.39
C VAL A 27 4.43 1.37 53.62
N LEU A 28 4.29 2.68 53.43
CA LEU A 28 3.04 3.40 53.72
C LEU A 28 2.78 4.41 52.60
N GLY A 29 1.81 4.15 51.72
CA GLY A 29 1.48 4.93 50.52
C GLY A 29 1.01 6.38 50.72
N ASN A 30 1.43 7.07 51.78
CA ASN A 30 1.24 8.51 51.96
C ASN A 30 2.61 9.16 52.13
N LEU A 31 2.96 10.07 51.23
CA LEU A 31 4.26 10.77 51.27
C LEU A 31 4.23 11.98 52.19
N ALA A 32 3.11 12.69 52.24
CA ALA A 32 2.93 13.90 53.02
C ALA A 32 1.51 14.00 53.60
N TYR A 33 1.42 14.47 54.84
CA TYR A 33 0.14 14.61 55.54
C TYR A 33 0.00 15.99 56.19
N VAL A 34 -1.07 16.70 55.82
CA VAL A 34 -1.45 18.02 56.35
C VAL A 34 -2.84 17.96 56.95
N ARG A 35 -2.95 18.31 58.23
CA ARG A 35 -4.23 18.41 58.93
C ARG A 35 -4.77 19.84 58.82
N GLY A 36 -5.43 20.15 57.71
CA GLY A 36 -6.05 21.45 57.42
C GLY A 36 -6.02 21.80 55.93
N THR A 37 -5.90 23.09 55.64
CA THR A 37 -5.81 23.62 54.27
C THR A 37 -4.38 23.52 53.75
N PHE A 38 -4.19 22.96 52.56
CA PHE A 38 -2.91 22.85 51.90
C PHE A 38 -2.93 23.63 50.58
N SER A 39 -1.92 24.46 50.32
CA SER A 39 -1.73 25.17 49.06
C SER A 39 -0.30 24.99 48.58
N ALA A 40 -0.10 24.67 47.29
CA ALA A 40 1.22 24.63 46.67
C ALA A 40 1.16 25.15 45.23
N ASP A 41 2.20 25.86 44.77
CA ASP A 41 2.27 26.27 43.36
C ASP A 41 2.70 25.11 42.46
N ALA A 42 3.68 24.31 42.91
CA ALA A 42 4.10 23.11 42.21
C ALA A 42 4.48 21.98 43.16
N ILE A 43 4.20 20.75 42.74
CA ILE A 43 4.64 19.53 43.40
C ILE A 43 5.40 18.69 42.38
N TYR A 44 6.65 18.35 42.68
CA TYR A 44 7.51 17.54 41.83
C TYR A 44 7.83 16.22 42.54
N LEU A 45 7.47 15.11 41.88
CA LEU A 45 7.69 13.76 42.37
C LEU A 45 8.74 13.06 41.51
N ASP A 46 9.95 12.97 42.06
CA ASP A 46 11.11 12.34 41.42
C ASP A 46 11.53 11.09 42.21
N ASP A 47 10.78 10.00 42.01
CA ASP A 47 11.11 8.72 42.63
C ASP A 47 10.78 7.53 41.74
N GLU A 48 11.76 7.10 40.93
CA GLU A 48 11.67 5.87 40.11
C GLU A 48 11.47 4.60 40.94
N SER A 49 11.78 4.64 42.25
CA SER A 49 11.76 3.47 43.13
C SER A 49 10.42 3.26 43.85
N VAL A 50 9.53 4.26 43.82
CA VAL A 50 8.21 4.20 44.45
C VAL A 50 7.23 3.51 43.51
N ARG A 51 7.01 2.22 43.76
CA ARG A 51 5.97 1.41 43.09
C ARG A 51 4.56 1.59 43.67
N ILE A 52 4.39 2.51 44.62
CA ILE A 52 3.17 2.68 45.41
C ILE A 52 2.57 4.05 45.11
N ASP A 53 1.24 4.12 45.15
CA ASP A 53 0.47 5.35 45.08
C ASP A 53 1.05 6.45 45.99
N ALA A 54 1.61 7.48 45.37
CA ALA A 54 2.09 8.67 46.08
C ALA A 54 0.90 9.58 46.40
N ALA A 55 0.43 9.56 47.65
CA ALA A 55 -0.63 10.45 48.12
C ALA A 55 -0.11 11.62 48.97
N VAL A 56 -0.48 12.85 48.60
CA VAL A 56 -0.42 14.02 49.50
C VAL A 56 -1.83 14.25 50.05
N VAL A 57 -1.96 14.17 51.37
CA VAL A 57 -3.26 14.19 52.06
C VAL A 57 -3.48 15.55 52.74
N GLY A 58 -4.48 16.30 52.27
CA GLY A 58 -5.01 17.49 52.93
C GLY A 58 -6.42 17.22 53.43
N LEU A 59 -6.64 17.22 54.75
CA LEU A 59 -7.93 16.76 55.32
C LEU A 59 -9.15 17.64 54.99
N SER A 60 -9.00 18.92 54.63
CA SER A 60 -10.14 19.81 54.33
C SER A 60 -10.11 20.35 52.91
N THR A 61 -9.11 21.14 52.56
CA THR A 61 -8.99 21.79 51.25
C THR A 61 -7.56 21.67 50.76
N ALA A 62 -7.37 21.25 49.52
CA ALA A 62 -6.08 21.22 48.86
C ALA A 62 -6.15 22.00 47.54
N ASN A 63 -5.27 22.98 47.38
CA ASN A 63 -5.16 23.80 46.16
C ASN A 63 -3.74 23.71 45.60
N VAL A 64 -3.58 23.01 44.49
CA VAL A 64 -2.27 22.80 43.87
C VAL A 64 -2.29 23.31 42.43
N SER A 65 -1.43 24.28 42.11
CA SER A 65 -1.45 24.93 40.80
C SER A 65 -0.83 24.06 39.70
N SER A 66 0.10 23.16 40.01
CA SER A 66 0.65 22.17 39.08
C SER A 66 1.19 20.92 39.77
N LEU A 67 1.11 19.78 39.09
CA LEU A 67 1.57 18.48 39.61
C LEU A 67 2.43 17.76 38.57
N ASP A 68 3.69 17.48 38.88
CA ASP A 68 4.59 16.73 38.01
C ASP A 68 4.81 15.32 38.56
N CYS A 69 4.20 14.35 37.89
CA CYS A 69 4.30 12.92 38.16
C CYS A 69 5.09 12.20 37.05
N SER A 70 5.95 12.91 36.30
CA SER A 70 6.63 12.38 35.10
C SER A 70 7.42 11.10 35.32
N ARG A 71 7.93 10.88 36.54
CA ARG A 71 8.80 9.75 36.90
C ARG A 71 8.09 8.68 37.75
N THR A 72 6.80 8.84 38.02
CA THR A 72 6.03 7.93 38.89
C THR A 72 4.76 7.44 38.20
N PRO A 73 4.46 6.13 38.22
CA PRO A 73 3.30 5.57 37.53
C PRO A 73 1.97 5.96 38.20
N SER A 74 1.95 6.38 39.46
CA SER A 74 0.74 6.92 40.07
C SER A 74 1.07 7.95 41.13
N CYS A 75 0.35 9.06 41.09
CA CYS A 75 0.64 10.23 41.91
C CYS A 75 -0.62 11.09 41.99
N HIS A 76 -1.17 11.23 43.20
CA HIS A 76 -2.47 11.85 43.39
C HIS A 76 -2.57 12.62 44.70
N LEU A 77 -3.49 13.59 44.71
CA LEU A 77 -3.82 14.38 45.87
C LEU A 77 -5.13 13.88 46.46
N ARG A 78 -5.27 13.96 47.78
CA ARG A 78 -6.46 13.54 48.53
C ARG A 78 -6.96 14.69 49.41
N ALA A 79 -8.19 15.14 49.18
CA ALA A 79 -8.86 16.14 50.03
C ALA A 79 -10.39 16.13 49.90
N ILE A 80 -11.11 16.75 50.85
CA ILE A 80 -12.57 16.95 50.76
C ILE A 80 -12.89 17.96 49.66
N ASN A 81 -12.16 19.07 49.58
CA ASN A 81 -12.24 20.04 48.49
C ASN A 81 -10.88 20.11 47.79
N LEU A 82 -10.80 19.63 46.55
CA LEU A 82 -9.54 19.48 45.82
C LEU A 82 -9.56 20.27 44.51
N THR A 83 -8.70 21.27 44.41
CA THR A 83 -8.40 21.98 43.16
C THR A 83 -7.00 21.62 42.71
N LEU A 84 -6.91 21.00 41.54
CA LEU A 84 -5.65 20.63 40.88
C LEU A 84 -5.59 21.33 39.53
N GLY A 85 -4.52 22.07 39.30
CA GLY A 85 -4.16 22.61 38.00
C GLY A 85 -3.59 21.54 37.05
N PRO A 86 -2.77 21.91 36.07
CA PRO A 86 -2.27 20.96 35.08
C PRO A 86 -1.38 19.89 35.72
N ALA A 87 -1.57 18.63 35.31
CA ALA A 87 -0.79 17.50 35.81
C ALA A 87 0.03 16.83 34.69
N LEU A 88 1.36 16.72 34.86
CA LEU A 88 2.24 16.01 33.94
C LEU A 88 2.33 14.54 34.36
N CYS A 89 1.66 13.65 33.63
CA CYS A 89 1.66 12.21 33.94
C CYS A 89 2.73 11.45 33.16
N SER A 90 3.34 10.45 33.79
CA SER A 90 4.21 9.49 33.10
C SER A 90 3.42 8.66 32.07
N PRO A 91 4.08 8.10 31.03
CA PRO A 91 3.49 7.04 30.22
C PRO A 91 2.96 5.92 31.11
N GLY A 92 1.82 5.33 30.76
CA GLY A 92 1.13 4.39 31.65
C GLY A 92 -0.03 4.97 32.44
N SER A 93 -0.12 6.30 32.50
CA SER A 93 -0.96 6.97 33.49
C SER A 93 -1.62 8.20 32.93
N GLY A 94 -2.81 8.50 33.44
CA GLY A 94 -3.58 9.66 33.02
C GLY A 94 -4.30 10.31 34.19
N ILE A 95 -4.67 11.57 34.00
CA ILE A 95 -5.45 12.34 34.95
C ILE A 95 -6.80 11.67 35.15
N GLY A 96 -7.15 11.45 36.41
CA GLY A 96 -8.42 10.86 36.81
C GLY A 96 -8.97 11.51 38.06
N VAL A 97 -10.20 11.14 38.40
CA VAL A 97 -10.82 11.46 39.68
C VAL A 97 -11.42 10.18 40.23
N LYS A 98 -11.10 9.84 41.48
CA LYS A 98 -11.75 8.76 42.24
C LYS A 98 -12.41 9.36 43.48
N TYR A 99 -13.55 8.82 43.87
CA TYR A 99 -14.25 9.20 45.09
C TYR A 99 -14.32 8.00 46.03
N ALA A 100 -13.79 8.15 47.23
CA ALA A 100 -13.84 7.11 48.25
C ALA A 100 -14.01 7.74 49.63
N VAL A 101 -14.97 7.23 50.41
CA VAL A 101 -15.17 7.59 51.83
C VAL A 101 -15.33 9.10 52.08
N GLY A 102 -16.01 9.83 51.19
CA GLY A 102 -16.23 11.27 51.36
C GLY A 102 -15.09 12.17 50.87
N GLU A 103 -14.05 11.60 50.29
CA GLU A 103 -12.87 12.34 49.83
C GLU A 103 -12.66 12.19 48.32
N TYR A 104 -12.13 13.25 47.71
CA TYR A 104 -11.74 13.26 46.30
C TYR A 104 -10.26 12.95 46.16
N PHE A 105 -9.97 12.05 45.23
CA PHE A 105 -8.63 11.72 44.78
C PHE A 105 -8.49 12.26 43.36
N ARG A 106 -7.55 13.18 43.14
CA ARG A 106 -7.28 13.72 41.79
C ARG A 106 -5.78 13.75 41.53
N GLY A 107 -5.39 13.31 40.35
CA GLY A 107 -4.00 13.22 39.93
C GLY A 107 -3.83 12.20 38.82
N CYS A 108 -2.60 11.74 38.63
CA CYS A 108 -2.23 10.73 37.65
C CYS A 108 -2.49 9.33 38.22
N PHE A 109 -3.40 8.59 37.60
CA PHE A 109 -3.70 7.19 37.89
C PHE A 109 -3.19 6.30 36.77
N ARG A 110 -2.67 5.12 37.12
CA ARG A 110 -2.35 4.08 36.15
C ARG A 110 -3.60 3.73 35.33
N CYS A 111 -3.42 3.60 34.01
CA CYS A 111 -4.51 3.23 33.12
C CYS A 111 -5.03 1.82 33.43
N GLU A 112 -6.34 1.66 33.34
CA GLU A 112 -7.04 0.38 33.48
C GLU A 112 -6.74 -0.54 32.29
N ASP A 113 -7.00 -1.84 32.46
CA ASP A 113 -6.86 -2.80 31.36
C ASP A 113 -7.71 -2.38 30.14
N GLY A 114 -7.12 -2.48 28.95
CA GLY A 114 -7.74 -2.00 27.72
C GLY A 114 -7.63 -0.49 27.49
N LYS A 115 -6.94 0.26 28.37
CA LYS A 115 -6.60 1.67 28.17
C LYS A 115 -5.09 1.88 28.29
N ALA A 116 -4.57 2.82 27.52
CA ALA A 116 -3.17 3.19 27.54
C ALA A 116 -2.96 4.71 27.47
N GLN A 117 -1.78 5.15 27.90
CA GLN A 117 -1.27 6.50 27.66
C GLN A 117 0.21 6.37 27.28
N LEU A 118 0.50 6.58 25.99
CA LEU A 118 1.82 6.27 25.41
C LEU A 118 2.80 7.45 25.45
N SER A 119 2.30 8.67 25.59
CA SER A 119 3.13 9.89 25.60
C SER A 119 3.00 10.62 26.92
N GLN A 120 4.12 11.21 27.35
CA GLN A 120 4.14 12.13 28.47
C GLN A 120 3.54 13.46 28.01
N GLN A 121 2.36 13.81 28.54
CA GLN A 121 1.64 15.04 28.19
C GLN A 121 1.01 15.65 29.45
N VAL A 122 0.84 16.96 29.44
CA VAL A 122 0.09 17.69 30.47
C VAL A 122 -1.39 17.37 30.33
N ASP A 123 -2.02 17.02 31.45
CA ASP A 123 -3.42 16.58 31.55
C ASP A 123 -3.76 15.40 30.64
N ALA A 124 -2.76 14.55 30.40
CA ALA A 124 -2.90 13.30 29.67
C ALA A 124 -4.06 12.46 30.23
N ARG A 125 -4.94 11.92 29.37
CA ARG A 125 -6.01 11.01 29.77
C ARG A 125 -5.75 9.63 29.18
N CYS A 126 -5.96 8.59 29.97
CA CYS A 126 -5.93 7.21 29.47
C CYS A 126 -6.96 7.05 28.35
N GLN A 127 -6.52 6.62 27.17
CA GLN A 127 -7.37 6.40 26.01
C GLN A 127 -7.59 4.91 25.81
N THR A 128 -8.76 4.52 25.28
CA THR A 128 -9.06 3.13 24.96
C THR A 128 -8.08 2.62 23.91
N CYS A 129 -7.53 1.42 24.14
CA CYS A 129 -6.65 0.79 23.16
C CYS A 129 -7.39 0.51 21.85
N PRO A 130 -6.69 0.63 20.72
CA PRO A 130 -7.27 0.29 19.43
C PRO A 130 -7.63 -1.19 19.36
N TYR A 131 -8.68 -1.53 18.61
CA TYR A 131 -9.21 -2.89 18.57
C TYR A 131 -8.29 -3.87 17.83
N GLU A 132 -7.37 -3.39 16.99
CA GLU A 132 -6.32 -4.18 16.35
C GLU A 132 -5.02 -4.26 17.14
N ALA A 133 -4.99 -3.77 18.38
CA ALA A 133 -3.85 -4.00 19.26
C ALA A 133 -3.73 -5.49 19.59
N GLU A 134 -2.57 -6.06 19.31
CA GLU A 134 -2.22 -7.43 19.72
C GLU A 134 -1.95 -7.47 21.24
N VAL A 135 -1.25 -6.45 21.74
CA VAL A 135 -0.96 -6.27 23.16
C VAL A 135 -1.30 -4.84 23.55
N CYS A 136 -2.03 -4.66 24.65
CA CYS A 136 -2.37 -3.37 25.22
C CYS A 136 -2.05 -3.38 26.71
N LEU A 137 -0.94 -2.73 27.07
CA LEU A 137 -0.53 -2.42 28.43
C LEU A 137 -0.70 -0.91 28.68
N PRO A 138 -0.83 -0.48 29.94
CA PRO A 138 -1.02 0.94 30.26
C PRO A 138 -0.01 1.87 29.59
N ASN A 139 1.26 1.44 29.53
CA ASN A 139 2.37 2.21 28.98
C ASN A 139 2.89 1.65 27.66
N MET A 140 2.25 0.65 27.05
CA MET A 140 2.73 0.03 25.82
C MET A 140 1.60 -0.56 24.98
N THR A 141 1.58 -0.29 23.67
CA THR A 141 0.64 -0.90 22.73
C THR A 141 1.40 -1.53 21.58
N GLN A 142 1.16 -2.81 21.29
CA GLN A 142 1.71 -3.52 20.15
C GLN A 142 0.67 -3.68 19.05
N LEU A 143 0.99 -3.20 17.85
CA LEU A 143 0.14 -3.29 16.67
C LEU A 143 0.60 -4.39 15.73
N GLN A 144 -0.35 -5.05 15.09
CA GLN A 144 -0.08 -6.08 14.09
C GLN A 144 0.53 -5.48 12.81
N PRO A 145 1.23 -6.27 11.99
CA PRO A 145 1.67 -5.84 10.66
C PRO A 145 0.48 -5.43 9.77
N GLY A 146 0.68 -4.41 8.94
CA GLY A 146 -0.32 -3.86 8.03
C GLY A 146 -1.18 -2.73 8.60
N VAL A 147 -1.03 -2.42 9.89
CA VAL A 147 -1.70 -1.29 10.54
C VAL A 147 -0.70 -0.31 11.16
N MET A 148 -1.11 0.94 11.29
CA MET A 148 -0.38 1.98 12.01
C MET A 148 -1.30 2.84 12.87
N ALA A 149 -0.81 3.33 13.99
CA ALA A 149 -1.46 4.37 14.78
C ALA A 149 -1.23 5.74 14.16
N HIS A 150 -2.25 6.60 14.20
CA HIS A 150 -2.13 7.99 13.77
C HIS A 150 -1.26 8.78 14.77
N ALA A 151 -0.30 9.57 14.27
CA ALA A 151 0.72 10.23 15.09
C ALA A 151 0.14 11.13 16.21
N GLN A 152 -1.01 11.78 15.96
CA GLN A 152 -1.67 12.68 16.92
C GLN A 152 -2.72 11.98 17.80
N ASN A 153 -3.18 10.79 17.43
CA ASN A 153 -4.26 10.10 18.12
C ASN A 153 -4.07 8.58 17.98
N PHE A 154 -3.46 7.94 18.98
CA PHE A 154 -3.11 6.52 18.87
C PHE A 154 -4.33 5.58 18.88
N THR A 155 -5.50 6.06 19.31
CA THR A 155 -6.75 5.30 19.20
C THR A 155 -7.22 5.15 17.76
N ARG A 156 -6.77 6.06 16.87
CA ARG A 156 -7.10 6.04 15.45
C ARG A 156 -6.11 5.16 14.71
N ILE A 157 -6.57 4.01 14.25
CA ILE A 157 -5.79 3.08 13.44
C ILE A 157 -6.00 3.35 11.96
N LEU A 158 -4.90 3.39 11.24
CA LEU A 158 -4.85 3.46 9.80
C LEU A 158 -4.36 2.12 9.24
N HIS A 159 -5.12 1.56 8.32
CA HIS A 159 -4.75 0.39 7.54
C HIS A 159 -3.88 0.80 6.36
N CYS A 160 -2.79 0.08 6.16
CA CYS A 160 -1.82 0.43 5.14
C CYS A 160 -2.17 -0.25 3.82
N PRO A 161 -2.22 0.48 2.69
CA PRO A 161 -2.53 -0.12 1.38
C PRO A 161 -1.49 -1.14 0.91
N ASN A 162 -0.30 -1.13 1.52
CA ASN A 162 0.69 -2.17 1.40
C ASN A 162 1.07 -2.63 2.80
N ALA A 163 0.70 -3.85 3.17
CA ALA A 163 0.95 -4.36 4.52
C ALA A 163 2.46 -4.40 4.87
N GLN A 164 3.34 -4.56 3.88
CA GLN A 164 4.79 -4.54 4.08
C GLN A 164 5.33 -3.14 4.37
N ALA A 165 4.58 -2.08 4.02
CA ALA A 165 4.94 -0.70 4.34
C ALA A 165 4.71 -0.37 5.82
N CYS A 166 3.92 -1.17 6.54
CA CYS A 166 3.60 -0.99 7.96
C CYS A 166 3.98 -2.24 8.73
N PRO A 167 5.21 -2.34 9.27
CA PRO A 167 5.63 -3.50 10.04
C PRO A 167 4.83 -3.69 11.35
N GLY A 168 4.06 -2.69 11.78
CA GLY A 168 3.43 -2.67 13.10
C GLY A 168 4.47 -2.39 14.18
N GLY A 169 4.34 -3.04 15.34
CA GLY A 169 5.32 -2.99 16.42
C GLY A 169 4.80 -2.36 17.71
N ALA A 170 5.69 -2.27 18.71
CA ALA A 170 5.38 -1.75 20.04
C ALA A 170 5.59 -0.23 20.11
N LEU A 171 4.63 0.44 20.74
CA LEU A 171 4.67 1.85 21.15
C LEU A 171 4.75 1.84 22.68
N PRO A 172 5.54 2.66 23.39
CA PRO A 172 6.36 3.77 22.94
C PRO A 172 7.87 3.48 23.11
N GLU A 173 8.60 3.17 22.04
CA GLU A 173 10.06 3.37 22.01
C GLU A 173 10.55 3.22 20.56
N SER A 174 10.79 4.28 19.79
CA SER A 174 10.90 5.69 20.07
C SER A 174 9.74 6.45 19.43
N ALA A 175 9.35 7.60 19.99
CA ALA A 175 8.45 8.54 19.30
C ALA A 175 8.99 9.02 17.93
N GLU A 176 10.26 8.68 17.62
CA GLU A 176 10.96 8.97 16.36
C GLU A 176 10.99 7.80 15.38
N LEU A 177 10.59 6.58 15.77
CA LEU A 177 10.51 5.45 14.84
C LEU A 177 9.22 5.58 14.02
N PRO A 178 9.31 5.88 12.72
CA PRO A 178 8.12 5.90 11.89
C PRO A 178 7.50 4.51 11.91
N MET A 179 6.20 4.43 12.14
CA MET A 179 5.41 3.21 11.95
C MET A 179 5.46 2.67 10.50
N CYS A 180 6.12 3.42 9.62
CA CYS A 180 6.43 3.04 8.26
C CYS A 180 7.78 2.32 8.15
N ALA A 181 7.81 1.26 7.34
CA ALA A 181 9.04 0.64 6.92
C ALA A 181 9.96 1.65 6.21
N LYS A 182 11.26 1.37 6.23
CA LYS A 182 12.27 2.21 5.57
C LYS A 182 11.88 2.47 4.11
N GLY A 183 11.79 3.74 3.75
CA GLY A 183 11.45 4.17 2.40
C GLY A 183 10.02 4.66 2.23
N TYR A 184 9.16 4.40 3.20
CA TYR A 184 7.76 4.81 3.23
C TYR A 184 7.54 5.98 4.20
N ALA A 185 6.49 6.76 3.97
CA ALA A 185 6.15 7.95 4.75
C ALA A 185 4.65 8.30 4.64
N GLY A 186 4.18 9.17 5.55
CA GLY A 186 2.81 9.69 5.58
C GLY A 186 1.78 8.72 6.13
N ASP A 187 0.52 9.14 6.12
CA ASP A 187 -0.61 8.35 6.61
C ASP A 187 -0.78 7.06 5.80
N GLY A 188 -0.94 5.94 6.50
CA GLY A 188 -0.98 4.60 5.91
C GLY A 188 0.30 4.17 5.20
N CYS A 189 1.40 4.89 5.40
CA CYS A 189 2.69 4.64 4.76
C CYS A 189 2.59 4.50 3.23
N ALA A 190 1.68 5.26 2.61
CA ALA A 190 1.38 5.14 1.18
C ALA A 190 2.28 6.02 0.28
N ASN A 191 3.06 6.93 0.87
CA ASN A 191 3.98 7.78 0.13
C ASN A 191 5.42 7.28 0.26
N CYS A 192 6.23 7.49 -0.78
CA CYS A 192 7.66 7.21 -0.71
C CYS A 192 8.42 8.40 -0.11
N SER A 193 9.39 8.10 0.75
CA SER A 193 10.33 9.07 1.32
C SER A 193 11.26 9.66 0.24
N ALA A 194 11.97 10.75 0.57
CA ALA A 194 12.76 11.52 -0.40
C ALA A 194 13.88 10.73 -1.12
N ALA A 195 14.42 9.65 -0.52
CA ALA A 195 15.45 8.80 -1.14
C ALA A 195 14.88 7.63 -1.95
N PHE A 196 13.55 7.52 -2.04
CA PHE A 196 12.83 6.41 -2.67
C PHE A 196 11.91 6.95 -3.77
N GLY A 197 11.46 6.05 -4.64
CA GLY A 197 10.47 6.30 -5.69
C GLY A 197 9.55 5.10 -5.82
N ARG A 198 8.36 5.30 -6.41
CA ARG A 198 7.40 4.21 -6.62
C ARG A 198 7.89 3.22 -7.65
N SER A 199 7.73 1.93 -7.38
CA SER A 199 8.00 0.86 -8.32
C SER A 199 7.14 1.01 -9.58
N ASP A 200 7.69 0.65 -10.73
CA ASP A 200 6.90 0.61 -11.97
C ASP A 200 5.86 -0.52 -11.94
N SER A 201 6.08 -1.57 -11.15
CA SER A 201 5.12 -2.67 -11.00
C SER A 201 3.92 -2.34 -10.10
N SER A 202 4.06 -1.40 -9.16
CA SER A 202 3.00 -0.99 -8.23
C SER A 202 3.29 0.37 -7.63
N VAL A 203 2.29 1.28 -7.69
CA VAL A 203 2.37 2.61 -7.08
C VAL A 203 2.40 2.61 -5.55
N LEU A 204 2.16 1.46 -4.92
CA LEU A 204 2.17 1.28 -3.46
C LEU A 204 3.46 0.64 -2.93
N VAL A 205 4.43 0.36 -3.81
CA VAL A 205 5.74 -0.21 -3.44
C VAL A 205 6.81 0.85 -3.65
N CYS A 206 7.58 1.15 -2.60
CA CYS A 206 8.67 2.11 -2.67
C CYS A 206 10.00 1.38 -2.83
N VAL A 207 10.77 1.77 -3.86
CA VAL A 207 12.11 1.26 -4.14
C VAL A 207 13.13 2.36 -3.92
N LYS A 208 14.32 1.98 -3.42
CA LYS A 208 15.39 2.93 -3.15
C LYS A 208 15.93 3.46 -4.47
N CYS A 209 16.05 4.78 -4.60
CA CYS A 209 16.69 5.37 -5.77
C CYS A 209 18.18 5.04 -5.79
N ALA A 210 18.69 4.77 -6.99
CA ALA A 210 20.13 4.70 -7.21
C ALA A 210 20.77 6.03 -6.79
N GLN A 211 21.95 5.96 -6.20
CA GLN A 211 22.74 7.13 -5.86
C GLN A 211 24.05 7.05 -6.64
N GLY A 212 24.37 8.10 -7.39
CA GLY A 212 25.62 8.21 -8.13
C GLY A 212 25.45 8.03 -9.63
N TRP A 213 26.29 8.74 -10.37
CA TRP A 213 26.18 8.91 -11.82
C TRP A 213 26.17 7.60 -12.63
N GLN A 214 26.89 6.56 -12.19
CA GLN A 214 26.92 5.27 -12.88
C GLN A 214 25.59 4.54 -12.80
N ALA A 215 24.99 4.50 -11.61
CA ALA A 215 23.74 3.79 -11.38
C ALA A 215 22.55 4.56 -11.96
N GLU A 216 22.58 5.91 -11.89
CA GLU A 216 21.64 6.78 -12.60
C GLU A 216 21.74 6.63 -14.11
N GLY A 217 22.97 6.60 -14.66
CA GLY A 217 23.21 6.36 -16.08
C GLY A 217 22.70 4.99 -16.54
N LEU A 218 22.88 3.95 -15.72
CA LEU A 218 22.33 2.62 -16.00
C LEU A 218 20.79 2.61 -15.96
N GLN A 219 20.17 3.33 -15.02
CA GLN A 219 18.71 3.48 -14.96
C GLN A 219 18.17 4.18 -16.21
N LEU A 220 18.80 5.26 -16.66
CA LEU A 220 18.42 5.97 -17.88
C LEU A 220 18.61 5.08 -19.12
N ALA A 221 19.76 4.41 -19.24
CA ALA A 221 20.04 3.50 -20.34
C ALA A 221 19.03 2.36 -20.39
N TYR A 222 18.70 1.77 -19.23
CA TYR A 222 17.69 0.73 -19.14
C TYR A 222 16.30 1.22 -19.57
N PHE A 223 15.87 2.40 -19.09
CA PHE A 223 14.60 3.01 -19.47
C PHE A 223 14.49 3.26 -20.98
N LEU A 224 15.55 3.77 -21.61
CA LEU A 224 15.57 3.99 -23.05
C LEU A 224 15.62 2.67 -23.82
N LEU A 225 16.41 1.71 -23.34
CA LEU A 225 16.62 0.44 -24.01
C LEU A 225 15.39 -0.47 -23.93
N SER A 226 14.62 -0.46 -22.83
CA SER A 226 13.46 -1.35 -22.67
C SER A 226 12.41 -1.14 -23.76
N ASP A 227 11.99 0.11 -23.96
CA ASP A 227 10.94 0.45 -24.91
C ASP A 227 11.47 0.38 -26.36
N THR A 228 12.74 0.75 -26.58
CA THR A 228 13.40 0.65 -27.89
C THR A 228 13.60 -0.80 -28.31
N LEU A 229 14.03 -1.68 -27.40
CA LEU A 229 14.22 -3.10 -27.67
C LEU A 229 12.88 -3.78 -27.95
N LEU A 230 11.84 -3.48 -27.15
CA LEU A 230 10.49 -4.00 -27.38
C LEU A 230 9.99 -3.61 -28.77
N LEU A 231 10.15 -2.33 -29.16
CA LEU A 231 9.79 -1.86 -30.48
C LEU A 231 10.61 -2.53 -31.59
N ALA A 232 11.92 -2.67 -31.40
CA ALA A 232 12.82 -3.28 -32.36
C ALA A 232 12.45 -4.76 -32.61
N VAL A 233 12.21 -5.53 -31.53
CA VAL A 233 11.80 -6.94 -31.61
C VAL A 233 10.43 -7.09 -32.29
N ALA A 234 9.48 -6.21 -31.97
CA ALA A 234 8.17 -6.23 -32.61
C ALA A 234 8.27 -5.88 -34.10
N THR A 235 9.04 -4.84 -34.44
CA THR A 235 9.29 -4.42 -35.82
C THR A 235 9.99 -5.52 -36.62
N SER A 236 11.02 -6.14 -36.06
CA SER A 236 11.74 -7.25 -36.72
C SER A 236 10.85 -8.47 -36.91
N SER A 237 9.94 -8.75 -35.96
CA SER A 237 8.99 -9.85 -36.09
C SER A 237 8.01 -9.63 -37.24
N VAL A 238 7.51 -8.41 -37.41
CA VAL A 238 6.63 -8.06 -38.54
C VAL A 238 7.38 -8.12 -39.87
N LEU A 239 8.60 -7.56 -39.92
CA LEU A 239 9.42 -7.54 -41.14
C LEU A 239 9.94 -8.92 -41.53
N GLY A 240 10.33 -9.78 -40.58
CA GLY A 240 10.86 -11.11 -40.86
C GLY A 240 9.80 -12.08 -41.39
N ALA A 241 8.55 -11.88 -41.00
CA ALA A 241 7.45 -12.74 -41.40
C ALA A 241 6.90 -12.46 -42.80
N SER A 242 7.23 -11.32 -43.41
CA SER A 242 7.00 -11.12 -44.84
C SER A 242 7.94 -11.99 -45.67
N ALA A 243 9.16 -12.23 -45.18
CA ALA A 243 10.19 -13.00 -45.88
C ALA A 243 10.07 -14.52 -45.70
N THR A 244 9.58 -15.01 -44.55
CA THR A 244 9.55 -16.44 -44.25
C THR A 244 8.21 -16.88 -43.64
N THR A 245 7.72 -18.04 -44.05
CA THR A 245 6.49 -18.66 -43.53
C THR A 245 6.73 -19.34 -42.19
N GLN A 246 7.26 -18.62 -41.20
CA GLN A 246 7.53 -19.20 -39.88
C GLN A 246 6.29 -19.16 -38.98
N ASP A 247 5.84 -20.36 -38.61
CA ASP A 247 4.76 -20.59 -37.65
C ASP A 247 5.09 -20.16 -36.20
N SER A 248 6.36 -19.86 -35.92
CA SER A 248 6.89 -19.48 -34.59
C SER A 248 6.23 -18.23 -34.01
N SER A 249 5.78 -17.31 -34.88
CA SER A 249 5.16 -16.04 -34.46
C SER A 249 3.85 -16.22 -33.71
N VAL A 250 3.05 -17.24 -34.05
CA VAL A 250 1.79 -17.55 -33.35
C VAL A 250 2.10 -18.05 -31.93
N LEU A 251 3.00 -19.03 -31.82
CA LEU A 251 3.35 -19.62 -30.53
C LEU A 251 3.93 -18.57 -29.57
N LEU A 252 4.84 -17.72 -30.05
CA LEU A 252 5.41 -16.64 -29.24
C LEU A 252 4.31 -15.71 -28.72
N ASN A 253 3.37 -15.34 -29.59
CA ASN A 253 2.24 -14.48 -29.28
C ASN A 253 1.29 -15.07 -28.23
N GLN A 254 1.03 -16.37 -28.28
CA GLN A 254 0.23 -17.11 -27.31
C GLN A 254 0.97 -17.22 -25.96
N LEU A 255 2.26 -17.57 -26.01
CA LEU A 255 3.13 -17.69 -24.83
C LEU A 255 3.24 -16.36 -24.08
N MET A 256 3.38 -15.24 -24.79
CA MET A 256 3.42 -13.90 -24.20
C MET A 256 2.12 -13.52 -23.48
N SER A 257 0.98 -13.93 -24.04
CA SER A 257 -0.32 -13.75 -23.38
C SER A 257 -0.42 -14.58 -22.10
N PHE A 258 0.04 -15.83 -22.14
CA PHE A 258 0.09 -16.70 -20.97
C PHE A 258 1.03 -16.14 -19.88
N ALA A 259 2.23 -15.71 -20.26
CA ALA A 259 3.24 -15.16 -19.37
C ALA A 259 2.73 -13.91 -18.60
N THR A 260 1.89 -13.10 -19.24
CA THR A 260 1.22 -11.93 -18.60
C THR A 260 0.32 -12.35 -17.44
N VAL A 261 -0.50 -13.38 -17.63
CA VAL A 261 -1.36 -13.90 -16.56
C VAL A 261 -0.51 -14.59 -15.50
N ALA A 262 0.40 -15.48 -15.92
CA ALA A 262 1.25 -16.23 -15.00
C ALA A 262 2.05 -15.32 -14.08
N GLN A 263 2.58 -14.21 -14.60
CA GLN A 263 3.29 -13.21 -13.79
C GLN A 263 2.37 -12.51 -12.78
N THR A 264 1.16 -12.17 -13.20
CA THR A 264 0.16 -11.55 -12.31
C THR A 264 -0.22 -12.49 -11.18
N VAL A 265 -0.47 -13.76 -11.51
CA VAL A 265 -0.76 -14.83 -10.53
C VAL A 265 0.43 -15.06 -9.60
N LEU A 266 1.65 -15.14 -10.15
CA LEU A 266 2.85 -15.36 -9.36
C LEU A 266 3.09 -14.22 -8.37
N SER A 267 2.97 -12.98 -8.83
CA SER A 267 3.09 -11.79 -7.98
C SER A 267 2.04 -11.82 -6.85
N ALA A 268 0.81 -12.24 -7.14
CA ALA A 268 -0.23 -12.47 -6.14
C ALA A 268 0.15 -13.53 -5.11
N MET A 269 0.64 -14.67 -5.58
CA MET A 269 1.09 -15.76 -4.71
C MET A 269 2.26 -15.34 -3.82
N THR A 270 3.18 -14.49 -4.30
CA THR A 270 4.35 -14.05 -3.51
C THR A 270 3.98 -13.26 -2.26
N GLN A 271 2.78 -12.68 -2.20
CA GLN A 271 2.29 -11.97 -1.01
C GLN A 271 1.74 -12.90 0.07
N THR A 272 1.48 -14.17 -0.26
CA THR A 272 0.84 -15.11 0.66
C THR A 272 1.82 -15.64 1.73
N ALA A 273 1.30 -15.98 2.90
CA ALA A 273 2.05 -16.68 3.94
C ALA A 273 2.47 -18.09 3.48
N ALA A 274 1.70 -18.71 2.59
CA ALA A 274 2.05 -19.99 1.98
C ALA A 274 3.34 -19.90 1.16
N TYR A 275 3.52 -18.83 0.36
CA TYR A 275 4.74 -18.60 -0.41
C TYR A 275 5.97 -18.41 0.48
N LYS A 276 5.82 -17.69 1.60
CA LYS A 276 6.91 -17.51 2.57
C LYS A 276 7.42 -18.83 3.18
N LYS A 277 6.58 -19.86 3.23
CA LYS A 277 6.93 -21.21 3.71
C LYS A 277 7.53 -22.12 2.63
N MET A 278 7.50 -21.69 1.37
CA MET A 278 8.05 -22.45 0.23
C MET A 278 9.58 -22.53 0.32
N SER A 279 10.19 -23.57 -0.26
CA SER A 279 11.65 -23.73 -0.27
C SER A 279 12.35 -22.59 -1.03
N ASP A 280 13.54 -22.18 -0.56
CA ASP A 280 14.28 -21.06 -1.16
C ASP A 280 14.60 -21.30 -2.65
N GLY A 281 14.88 -22.55 -3.04
CA GLY A 281 15.16 -22.91 -4.44
C GLY A 281 13.97 -22.69 -5.38
N LEU A 282 12.75 -22.99 -4.93
CA LEU A 282 11.55 -22.76 -5.73
C LEU A 282 11.22 -21.25 -5.80
N ARG A 283 11.45 -20.50 -4.71
CA ARG A 283 11.32 -19.04 -4.72
C ARG A 283 12.29 -18.39 -5.71
N ALA A 284 13.56 -18.79 -5.71
CA ALA A 284 14.56 -18.29 -6.65
C ALA A 284 14.19 -18.59 -8.12
N PHE A 285 13.71 -19.81 -8.40
CA PHE A 285 13.25 -20.17 -9.75
C PHE A 285 12.06 -19.30 -10.19
N LEU A 286 11.09 -19.09 -9.31
CA LEU A 286 9.93 -18.26 -9.58
C LEU A 286 10.32 -16.80 -9.83
N GLU A 287 11.22 -16.24 -9.01
CA GLU A 287 11.75 -14.88 -9.22
C GLU A 287 12.43 -14.73 -10.59
N VAL A 288 13.29 -15.69 -10.98
CA VAL A 288 13.94 -15.67 -12.31
C VAL A 288 12.92 -15.76 -13.44
N SER A 289 11.91 -16.62 -13.31
CA SER A 289 10.85 -16.72 -14.33
C SER A 289 10.04 -15.43 -14.45
N GLY A 290 9.82 -14.73 -13.33
CA GLY A 290 9.15 -13.44 -13.34
C GLY A 290 9.97 -12.33 -13.98
N VAL A 291 11.30 -12.37 -13.85
CA VAL A 291 12.20 -11.45 -14.55
C VAL A 291 12.08 -11.60 -16.06
N ILE A 292 12.14 -12.84 -16.56
CA ILE A 292 12.04 -13.14 -18.00
C ILE A 292 10.68 -12.69 -18.54
N SER A 293 9.60 -13.00 -17.80
CA SER A 293 8.25 -12.60 -18.18
C SER A 293 8.08 -11.08 -18.20
N GLY A 294 8.60 -10.37 -17.18
CA GLY A 294 8.56 -8.92 -17.09
C GLY A 294 9.30 -8.24 -18.24
N MET A 295 10.53 -8.71 -18.55
CA MET A 295 11.31 -8.18 -19.67
C MET A 295 10.59 -8.32 -21.01
N ALA A 296 10.01 -9.50 -21.27
CA ALA A 296 9.27 -9.73 -22.51
C ALA A 296 8.03 -8.82 -22.62
N GLN A 297 7.53 -8.36 -21.47
CA GLN A 297 6.36 -7.52 -21.32
C GLN A 297 6.66 -6.02 -21.27
N GLY A 298 7.92 -5.62 -21.44
CA GLY A 298 8.37 -4.24 -21.28
C GLY A 298 8.25 -3.72 -19.84
N GLU A 299 8.03 -4.60 -18.87
CA GLU A 299 8.05 -4.25 -17.45
C GLU A 299 9.48 -4.34 -16.91
N SER A 300 9.91 -3.26 -16.27
CA SER A 300 11.14 -3.20 -15.50
C SER A 300 10.98 -4.12 -14.28
N SER A 301 11.35 -5.39 -14.41
CA SER A 301 11.33 -6.33 -13.28
C SER A 301 12.40 -6.02 -12.22
N TRP A 302 13.33 -5.13 -12.55
CA TRP A 302 14.40 -4.70 -11.66
C TRP A 302 13.84 -3.71 -10.65
N THR A 303 14.50 -3.56 -9.51
CA THR A 303 14.15 -2.63 -8.40
C THR A 303 14.28 -1.15 -8.80
N MET A 304 14.02 -0.81 -10.06
CA MET A 304 14.12 0.50 -10.64
C MET A 304 12.76 1.19 -10.61
N SER A 305 12.80 2.51 -10.43
CA SER A 305 11.62 3.37 -10.42
C SER A 305 11.84 4.49 -11.42
N ARG A 306 10.90 4.67 -12.34
CA ARG A 306 10.92 5.84 -13.23
C ARG A 306 10.78 7.15 -12.45
N GLU A 307 10.20 7.16 -11.25
CA GLU A 307 10.20 8.35 -10.39
C GLU A 307 11.63 8.71 -9.92
N CYS A 308 12.51 7.73 -9.70
CA CYS A 308 13.91 7.99 -9.38
C CYS A 308 14.66 8.62 -10.56
N LEU A 309 14.34 8.22 -11.79
CA LEU A 309 14.88 8.85 -12.99
C LEU A 309 14.48 10.34 -13.07
N LEU A 310 13.23 10.68 -12.72
CA LEU A 310 12.78 12.07 -12.68
C LEU A 310 13.60 12.93 -11.72
N VAL A 311 13.96 12.40 -10.54
CA VAL A 311 14.84 13.12 -9.59
C VAL A 311 16.18 13.44 -10.22
N SER A 312 16.76 12.47 -10.91
CA SER A 312 18.06 12.61 -11.58
C SER A 312 17.99 13.66 -12.71
N LEU A 313 16.81 13.83 -13.31
CA LEU A 313 16.52 14.87 -14.31
C LEU A 313 16.06 16.21 -13.72
N GLY A 314 15.98 16.33 -12.38
CA GLY A 314 15.50 17.55 -11.71
C GLY A 314 13.99 17.80 -11.85
N LEU A 315 13.19 16.77 -12.19
CA LEU A 315 11.75 16.84 -12.37
C LEU A 315 10.99 16.37 -11.10
N PRO A 316 9.74 16.83 -10.89
CA PRO A 316 8.94 16.42 -9.72
C PRO A 316 8.62 14.91 -9.70
N LYS A 317 8.74 14.27 -8.53
CA LYS A 317 8.41 12.84 -8.34
C LYS A 317 6.91 12.58 -8.28
N THR A 318 6.24 12.64 -9.43
CA THR A 318 4.81 12.29 -9.51
C THR A 318 4.54 11.28 -10.60
N VAL A 319 3.51 10.46 -10.39
CA VAL A 319 3.01 9.49 -11.38
C VAL A 319 2.70 10.17 -12.72
N TRP A 320 2.21 11.42 -12.66
CA TRP A 320 1.98 12.28 -13.83
C TRP A 320 3.23 12.50 -14.68
N HIS A 321 4.33 12.94 -14.08
CA HIS A 321 5.57 13.18 -14.83
C HIS A 321 6.18 11.89 -15.37
N VAL A 322 6.06 10.77 -14.64
CA VAL A 322 6.49 9.44 -15.13
C VAL A 322 5.69 9.05 -16.36
N HIS A 323 4.38 9.25 -16.32
CA HIS A 323 3.49 8.97 -17.43
C HIS A 323 3.82 9.85 -18.63
N LEU A 324 3.99 11.16 -18.45
CA LEU A 324 4.38 12.07 -19.54
C LEU A 324 5.73 11.68 -20.16
N LEU A 325 6.73 11.34 -19.36
CA LEU A 325 8.04 10.91 -19.86
C LEU A 325 7.93 9.61 -20.69
N GLY A 326 7.17 8.63 -20.20
CA GLY A 326 6.92 7.38 -20.92
C GLY A 326 6.16 7.61 -22.24
N THR A 327 5.08 8.40 -22.19
CA THR A 327 4.28 8.75 -23.37
C THR A 327 5.10 9.53 -24.39
N LEU A 328 5.97 10.44 -23.94
CA LEU A 328 6.86 11.18 -24.83
C LEU A 328 7.84 10.24 -25.56
N LEU A 329 8.50 9.34 -24.83
CA LEU A 329 9.41 8.37 -25.43
C LEU A 329 8.68 7.49 -26.46
N GLN A 330 7.51 6.94 -26.10
CA GLN A 330 6.70 6.12 -26.99
C GLN A 330 6.21 6.89 -28.22
N THR A 331 5.88 8.18 -28.07
CA THR A 331 5.50 9.05 -29.19
C THR A 331 6.67 9.31 -30.12
N LEU A 332 7.87 9.58 -29.58
CA LEU A 332 9.07 9.76 -30.38
C LEU A 332 9.42 8.51 -31.17
N LEU A 333 9.38 7.34 -30.52
CA LEU A 333 9.59 6.05 -31.16
C LEU A 333 8.55 5.76 -32.25
N LEU A 334 7.28 6.09 -32.01
CA LEU A 334 6.22 6.01 -33.02
C LEU A 334 6.52 6.92 -34.22
N LEU A 335 6.89 8.18 -34.00
CA LEU A 335 7.21 9.13 -35.08
C LEU A 335 8.39 8.64 -35.92
N VAL A 336 9.44 8.11 -35.29
CA VAL A 336 10.58 7.49 -35.99
C VAL A 336 10.09 6.32 -36.86
N LEU A 337 9.23 5.45 -36.34
CA LEU A 337 8.72 4.32 -37.10
C LEU A 337 7.76 4.75 -38.23
N ILE A 338 6.96 5.81 -38.02
CA ILE A 338 6.13 6.42 -39.07
C ILE A 338 7.02 6.93 -40.21
N TRP A 339 8.12 7.60 -39.87
CA TRP A 339 9.06 8.11 -40.86
C TRP A 339 9.74 6.98 -41.66
N LEU A 340 10.08 5.87 -40.99
CA LEU A 340 10.78 4.74 -41.62
C LEU A 340 9.87 3.79 -42.42
N GLN A 341 8.70 3.45 -41.90
CA GLN A 341 7.86 2.35 -42.40
C GLN A 341 6.43 2.79 -42.77
N GLY A 342 6.09 4.05 -42.55
CA GLY A 342 4.75 4.60 -42.79
C GLY A 342 3.79 4.45 -41.62
N PHE A 343 2.70 5.23 -41.67
CA PHE A 343 1.78 5.40 -40.54
C PHE A 343 1.13 4.11 -40.05
N TRP A 344 0.53 3.32 -40.96
CA TRP A 344 -0.26 2.15 -40.57
C TRP A 344 0.60 1.02 -40.01
N PHE A 345 1.79 0.81 -40.56
CA PHE A 345 2.77 -0.13 -40.01
C PHE A 345 3.11 0.27 -38.58
N ALA A 346 3.51 1.53 -38.38
CA ALA A 346 3.92 2.06 -37.10
C ALA A 346 2.78 1.98 -36.06
N PHE A 347 1.56 2.29 -36.46
CA PHE A 347 0.37 2.21 -35.62
C PHE A 347 0.09 0.76 -35.16
N VAL A 348 0.16 -0.22 -36.07
CA VAL A 348 -0.07 -1.64 -35.78
C VAL A 348 0.98 -2.17 -34.79
N VAL A 349 2.24 -1.81 -34.97
CA VAL A 349 3.30 -2.17 -34.03
C VAL A 349 3.09 -1.47 -32.68
N TRP A 350 2.79 -0.18 -32.68
CA TRP A 350 2.60 0.62 -31.47
C TRP A 350 1.41 0.13 -30.64
N THR A 351 0.27 -0.16 -31.27
CA THR A 351 -0.92 -0.68 -30.58
C THR A 351 -0.66 -2.03 -29.92
N ASN A 352 0.11 -2.91 -30.56
CA ASN A 352 0.45 -4.21 -29.99
C ASN A 352 1.45 -4.12 -28.82
N CYS A 353 2.40 -3.18 -28.88
CA CYS A 353 3.48 -3.09 -27.89
C CYS A 353 3.15 -2.17 -26.72
N PHE A 354 2.59 -0.99 -27.02
CA PHE A 354 2.52 0.12 -26.07
C PHE A 354 1.10 0.41 -25.58
N ALA A 355 0.04 0.06 -26.31
CA ALA A 355 -1.33 0.31 -25.84
C ALA A 355 -1.64 -0.38 -24.49
N PRO A 356 -1.20 -1.63 -24.21
CA PRO A 356 -1.37 -2.22 -22.89
C PRO A 356 -0.59 -1.51 -21.78
N SER A 357 0.61 -1.01 -22.07
CA SER A 357 1.39 -0.21 -21.11
C SER A 357 0.77 1.16 -20.87
N MET A 358 0.16 1.76 -21.90
CA MET A 358 -0.56 3.03 -21.81
C MET A 358 -1.81 2.87 -20.94
N SER A 359 -2.61 1.81 -21.16
CA SER A 359 -3.77 1.51 -20.32
C SER A 359 -3.39 1.25 -18.86
N ALA A 360 -2.29 0.51 -18.61
CA ALA A 360 -1.74 0.35 -17.26
C ALA A 360 -1.34 1.69 -16.62
N SER A 361 -0.70 2.58 -17.39
CA SER A 361 -0.30 3.90 -16.89
C SER A 361 -1.51 4.72 -16.44
N PHE A 362 -2.62 4.68 -17.18
CA PHE A 362 -3.89 5.25 -16.73
C PHE A 362 -4.48 4.52 -15.51
N GLY A 363 -4.36 3.20 -15.46
CA GLY A 363 -4.80 2.39 -14.31
C GLY A 363 -4.17 2.82 -12.99
N ARG A 364 -2.91 3.24 -12.99
CA ARG A 364 -2.21 3.73 -11.78
C ARG A 364 -2.90 4.92 -11.10
N TYR A 365 -3.62 5.75 -11.85
CA TYR A 365 -4.39 6.88 -11.30
C TYR A 365 -5.73 6.44 -10.68
N LEU A 366 -6.23 5.27 -11.08
CA LEU A 366 -7.47 4.70 -10.57
C LEU A 366 -7.27 3.93 -9.26
N VAL A 367 -6.02 3.80 -8.79
CA VAL A 367 -5.74 3.20 -7.48
C VAL A 367 -6.33 4.09 -6.40
N MET A 368 -7.35 3.53 -5.76
CA MET A 368 -8.05 4.15 -4.64
C MET A 368 -8.01 3.21 -3.44
N TYR A 369 -7.85 3.79 -2.26
CA TYR A 369 -7.87 3.03 -1.01
C TYR A 369 -8.49 3.83 0.12
N ARG A 370 -8.95 3.14 1.16
CA ARG A 370 -9.38 3.74 2.42
C ARG A 370 -8.32 3.45 3.46
N LEU A 371 -7.96 4.43 4.27
CA LEU A 371 -7.06 4.20 5.40
C LEU A 371 -7.81 3.72 6.65
N GLU A 372 -9.11 3.96 6.71
CA GLU A 372 -9.93 3.57 7.85
C GLU A 372 -11.10 2.69 7.40
N PRO A 373 -11.60 1.82 8.29
CA PRO A 373 -12.81 1.06 8.04
C PRO A 373 -14.02 1.95 7.72
N GLU A 374 -14.92 1.45 6.87
CA GLU A 374 -16.13 2.17 6.45
C GLU A 374 -17.08 2.48 7.61
N ASN A 375 -17.21 1.56 8.57
CA ASN A 375 -18.02 1.74 9.77
C ASN A 375 -17.53 2.87 10.69
N VAL A 376 -16.29 3.32 10.52
CA VAL A 376 -15.71 4.46 11.26
C VAL A 376 -15.74 5.76 10.42
N GLY A 377 -16.31 5.71 9.20
CA GLY A 377 -16.41 6.87 8.31
C GLY A 377 -15.16 7.13 7.47
N GLY A 378 -14.33 6.09 7.25
CA GLY A 378 -13.12 6.20 6.44
C GLY A 378 -13.38 6.74 5.03
N LYS A 379 -12.67 7.82 4.66
CA LYS A 379 -12.77 8.43 3.33
C LYS A 379 -11.95 7.64 2.31
N THR A 380 -12.43 7.59 1.07
CA THR A 380 -11.68 7.04 -0.07
C THR A 380 -10.65 8.07 -0.54
N HIS A 381 -9.40 7.66 -0.66
CA HIS A 381 -8.28 8.48 -1.11
C HIS A 381 -7.92 8.15 -2.56
N PHE A 382 -7.63 9.19 -3.35
CA PHE A 382 -7.12 9.10 -4.72
C PHE A 382 -5.77 9.84 -4.83
N PRO A 383 -4.72 9.35 -4.16
CA PRO A 383 -3.49 10.11 -3.95
C PRO A 383 -2.65 10.29 -5.22
N PHE A 384 -2.93 9.52 -6.28
CA PHE A 384 -2.13 9.52 -7.50
C PHE A 384 -2.72 10.37 -8.62
N LEU A 385 -3.92 10.95 -8.43
CA LEU A 385 -4.51 11.85 -9.40
C LEU A 385 -3.61 13.08 -9.62
N PRO A 386 -3.51 13.57 -10.87
CA PRO A 386 -2.80 14.82 -11.13
C PRO A 386 -3.47 15.97 -10.39
N PRO A 387 -2.70 17.00 -9.96
CA PRO A 387 -3.22 18.15 -9.22
C PRO A 387 -3.94 19.15 -10.16
N ILE A 388 -4.89 18.66 -10.94
CA ILE A 388 -5.71 19.45 -11.87
C ILE A 388 -7.19 19.33 -11.47
N PRO A 389 -8.01 20.37 -11.71
CA PRO A 389 -9.45 20.25 -11.52
C PRO A 389 -10.00 19.16 -12.46
N MET A 390 -10.99 18.40 -11.99
CA MET A 390 -11.61 17.30 -12.76
C MET A 390 -10.61 16.22 -13.22
N ALA A 391 -9.53 16.00 -12.46
CA ALA A 391 -8.49 15.03 -12.77
C ALA A 391 -9.05 13.63 -13.04
N HIS A 392 -10.05 13.22 -12.27
CA HIS A 392 -10.67 11.90 -12.38
C HIS A 392 -11.39 11.73 -13.73
N GLU A 393 -12.22 12.71 -14.11
CA GLU A 393 -12.96 12.73 -15.37
C GLU A 393 -12.02 12.78 -16.57
N VAL A 394 -10.94 13.58 -16.48
CA VAL A 394 -9.92 13.67 -17.54
C VAL A 394 -9.21 12.32 -17.72
N VAL A 395 -8.74 11.70 -16.63
CA VAL A 395 -8.07 10.39 -16.67
C VAL A 395 -8.98 9.32 -17.27
N LEU A 396 -10.25 9.24 -16.83
CA LEU A 396 -11.21 8.29 -17.37
C LEU A 396 -11.50 8.54 -18.85
N SER A 397 -11.64 9.80 -19.26
CA SER A 397 -11.88 10.16 -20.66
C SER A 397 -10.70 9.78 -21.55
N LEU A 398 -9.46 10.02 -21.10
CA LEU A 398 -8.25 9.62 -21.80
C LEU A 398 -8.08 8.10 -21.86
N LEU A 399 -8.46 7.38 -20.81
CA LEU A 399 -8.49 5.92 -20.80
C LEU A 399 -9.49 5.40 -21.83
N VAL A 400 -10.72 5.89 -21.84
CA VAL A 400 -11.74 5.51 -22.83
C VAL A 400 -11.26 5.82 -24.25
N LEU A 401 -10.67 7.01 -24.46
CA LEU A 401 -10.10 7.39 -25.74
C LEU A 401 -8.98 6.43 -26.17
N CYS A 402 -8.10 6.01 -25.25
CA CYS A 402 -7.04 5.03 -25.53
C CYS A 402 -7.61 3.71 -26.05
N PHE A 403 -8.68 3.19 -25.43
CA PHE A 403 -9.38 1.99 -25.90
C PHE A 403 -10.05 2.22 -27.27
N LEU A 404 -10.75 3.34 -27.46
CA LEU A 404 -11.45 3.65 -28.71
C LEU A 404 -10.47 3.83 -29.88
N VAL A 405 -9.35 4.52 -29.68
CA VAL A 405 -8.30 4.68 -30.69
C VAL A 405 -7.69 3.33 -31.05
N THR A 406 -7.44 2.48 -30.07
CA THR A 406 -6.86 1.14 -30.30
C THR A 406 -7.82 0.25 -31.09
N ILE A 407 -9.09 0.14 -30.65
CA ILE A 407 -10.12 -0.65 -31.33
C ILE A 407 -10.41 -0.08 -32.73
N GLY A 408 -10.70 1.22 -32.82
CA GLY A 408 -11.08 1.89 -34.05
C GLY A 408 -9.95 1.89 -35.08
N GLY A 409 -8.72 2.17 -34.65
CA GLY A 409 -7.55 2.12 -35.51
C GLY A 409 -7.27 0.70 -36.01
N TRP A 410 -7.42 -0.32 -35.15
CA TRP A 410 -7.28 -1.71 -35.58
C TRP A 410 -8.37 -2.13 -36.55
N TRP A 411 -9.62 -1.76 -36.29
CA TRP A 411 -10.75 -2.01 -37.19
C TRP A 411 -10.51 -1.42 -38.58
N ILE A 412 -10.02 -0.18 -38.65
CA ILE A 412 -9.70 0.48 -39.92
C ILE A 412 -8.53 -0.22 -40.62
N ALA A 413 -7.47 -0.56 -39.88
CA ALA A 413 -6.31 -1.27 -40.43
C ALA A 413 -6.70 -2.65 -40.98
N ALA A 414 -7.49 -3.41 -40.23
CA ALA A 414 -7.94 -4.74 -40.60
C ALA A 414 -8.92 -4.73 -41.80
N ASN A 415 -9.75 -3.71 -41.95
CA ASN A 415 -10.72 -3.60 -43.05
C ASN A 415 -10.22 -2.80 -44.27
N SER A 416 -8.95 -2.38 -44.28
CA SER A 416 -8.38 -1.64 -45.40
C SER A 416 -8.34 -2.51 -46.66
N LYS A 417 -9.15 -2.18 -47.67
CA LYS A 417 -9.26 -2.92 -48.94
C LYS A 417 -8.13 -2.61 -49.94
N ARG A 418 -6.92 -2.30 -49.47
CA ARG A 418 -5.78 -2.09 -50.38
C ARG A 418 -5.40 -3.44 -51.01
N SER A 419 -5.20 -3.47 -52.31
CA SER A 419 -4.72 -4.64 -53.05
C SER A 419 -3.34 -4.34 -53.62
N PRO A 420 -2.27 -5.07 -53.24
CA PRO A 420 -2.25 -6.18 -52.29
C PRO A 420 -2.54 -5.74 -50.84
N ASP A 421 -3.05 -6.68 -50.02
CA ASP A 421 -3.23 -6.43 -48.58
C ASP A 421 -1.89 -5.99 -47.98
N PRO A 422 -1.86 -4.98 -47.09
CA PRO A 422 -0.60 -4.50 -46.55
C PRO A 422 0.11 -5.58 -45.70
N ASP A 423 1.40 -5.79 -45.92
CA ASP A 423 2.20 -6.85 -45.27
C ASP A 423 2.07 -6.88 -43.74
N TYR A 424 1.97 -5.71 -43.12
CA TYR A 424 1.82 -5.57 -41.66
C TYR A 424 0.48 -6.09 -41.13
N VAL A 425 -0.60 -5.98 -41.89
CA VAL A 425 -1.90 -6.56 -41.51
C VAL A 425 -1.86 -8.05 -41.77
N VAL A 426 -1.36 -8.44 -42.94
CA VAL A 426 -1.26 -9.84 -43.35
C VAL A 426 -0.50 -10.62 -42.30
N PHE A 427 0.64 -10.13 -41.80
CA PHE A 427 1.42 -10.80 -40.77
C PHE A 427 0.58 -11.25 -39.56
N LEU A 428 -0.20 -10.35 -38.96
CA LEU A 428 -0.96 -10.66 -37.75
C LEU A 428 -2.24 -11.46 -38.03
N VAL A 429 -2.83 -11.32 -39.22
CA VAL A 429 -4.09 -12.00 -39.56
C VAL A 429 -3.92 -13.25 -40.42
N ARG A 430 -2.70 -13.56 -40.88
CA ARG A 430 -2.40 -14.65 -41.83
C ARG A 430 -2.93 -15.99 -41.36
N ASN A 431 -2.78 -16.25 -40.07
CA ASN A 431 -3.13 -17.53 -39.46
C ASN A 431 -4.61 -17.64 -39.08
N TYR A 432 -5.38 -16.55 -39.21
CA TYR A 432 -6.82 -16.55 -38.98
C TYR A 432 -7.60 -16.95 -40.22
N LYS A 433 -8.78 -17.53 -40.03
CA LYS A 433 -9.78 -17.66 -41.10
C LYS A 433 -10.19 -16.25 -41.53
N SER A 434 -10.51 -16.06 -42.81
CA SER A 434 -10.85 -14.75 -43.39
C SER A 434 -11.99 -14.04 -42.65
N VAL A 435 -12.96 -14.80 -42.15
CA VAL A 435 -14.11 -14.29 -41.37
C VAL A 435 -13.68 -13.70 -40.02
N TYR A 436 -12.56 -14.16 -39.45
CA TYR A 436 -12.04 -13.74 -38.15
C TYR A 436 -10.83 -12.81 -38.27
N ARG A 437 -10.68 -12.05 -39.36
CA ARG A 437 -9.59 -11.07 -39.55
C ARG A 437 -9.51 -10.05 -38.40
N ASN A 438 -10.64 -9.76 -37.77
CA ASN A 438 -10.79 -8.84 -36.65
C ASN A 438 -10.51 -9.45 -35.26
N TRP A 439 -10.18 -10.75 -35.19
CA TRP A 439 -9.95 -11.44 -33.92
C TRP A 439 -8.79 -10.85 -33.10
N GLU A 440 -7.80 -10.24 -33.76
CA GLU A 440 -6.69 -9.59 -33.07
C GLU A 440 -7.16 -8.47 -32.12
N MET A 441 -8.32 -7.84 -32.36
CA MET A 441 -8.91 -6.87 -31.42
C MET A 441 -9.22 -7.50 -30.07
N GLU A 442 -9.77 -8.72 -30.03
CA GLU A 442 -10.05 -9.41 -28.77
C GLU A 442 -8.76 -9.61 -27.98
N ARG A 443 -7.68 -10.02 -28.66
CA ARG A 443 -6.38 -10.27 -28.04
C ARG A 443 -5.75 -8.99 -27.49
N ILE A 444 -5.79 -7.90 -28.25
CA ILE A 444 -5.28 -6.59 -27.79
C ILE A 444 -6.11 -6.08 -26.62
N LEU A 445 -7.45 -6.15 -26.70
CA LEU A 445 -8.34 -5.73 -25.63
C LEU A 445 -8.11 -6.52 -24.34
N ARG A 446 -7.99 -7.85 -24.44
CA ARG A 446 -7.65 -8.72 -23.31
C ARG A 446 -6.35 -8.29 -22.64
N LYS A 447 -5.28 -8.04 -23.41
CA LYS A 447 -3.99 -7.55 -22.88
C LYS A 447 -4.14 -6.19 -22.19
N MET A 448 -4.83 -5.25 -22.81
CA MET A 448 -5.06 -3.92 -22.24
C MET A 448 -5.86 -3.97 -20.94
N LEU A 449 -6.89 -4.82 -20.87
CA LEU A 449 -7.73 -5.01 -19.69
C LEU A 449 -6.95 -5.68 -18.56
N LEU A 450 -6.20 -6.75 -18.84
CA LEU A 450 -5.37 -7.42 -17.83
C LEU A 450 -4.35 -6.45 -17.21
N ARG A 451 -3.68 -5.65 -18.05
CA ARG A 451 -2.71 -4.64 -17.60
C ARG A 451 -3.35 -3.48 -16.86
N LEU A 452 -4.52 -3.01 -17.31
CA LEU A 452 -5.30 -1.99 -16.61
C LEU A 452 -5.70 -2.47 -15.22
N VAL A 453 -6.26 -3.68 -15.10
CA VAL A 453 -6.67 -4.29 -13.82
C VAL A 453 -5.48 -4.44 -12.89
N ALA A 454 -4.34 -4.93 -13.40
CA ALA A 454 -3.14 -5.10 -12.58
C ALA A 454 -2.57 -3.78 -12.04
N ALA A 455 -2.67 -2.70 -12.81
CA ALA A 455 -2.22 -1.38 -12.38
C ALA A 455 -3.22 -0.66 -11.46
N ALA A 456 -4.52 -0.81 -11.72
CA ALA A 456 -5.60 -0.14 -10.97
C ALA A 456 -5.93 -0.83 -9.63
N LEU A 457 -5.67 -2.13 -9.54
CA LEU A 457 -5.87 -2.94 -8.33
C LEU A 457 -4.55 -3.60 -7.95
N PRO A 458 -3.64 -2.87 -7.26
CA PRO A 458 -2.36 -3.44 -6.90
C PRO A 458 -2.53 -4.62 -5.94
N ILE A 459 -1.77 -5.69 -6.18
CA ILE A 459 -1.76 -6.91 -5.37
C ILE A 459 -1.51 -6.62 -3.88
N THR A 460 -0.72 -5.60 -3.56
CA THR A 460 -0.41 -5.23 -2.18
C THR A 460 -1.63 -4.74 -1.39
N TYR A 461 -2.70 -4.31 -2.08
CA TYR A 461 -3.90 -3.72 -1.48
C TYR A 461 -5.13 -4.64 -1.58
N SER A 462 -5.43 -5.15 -2.77
CA SER A 462 -6.66 -5.91 -3.03
C SER A 462 -6.42 -7.12 -3.93
N PRO A 463 -5.55 -8.07 -3.51
CA PRO A 463 -5.10 -9.16 -4.37
C PRO A 463 -6.25 -10.07 -4.81
N ALA A 464 -7.21 -10.35 -3.93
CA ALA A 464 -8.39 -11.16 -4.26
C ALA A 464 -9.29 -10.50 -5.32
N LEU A 465 -9.53 -9.19 -5.22
CA LEU A 465 -10.35 -8.45 -6.18
C LEU A 465 -9.68 -8.43 -7.57
N GLN A 466 -8.37 -8.18 -7.58
CA GLN A 466 -7.59 -8.22 -8.82
C GLN A 466 -7.64 -9.61 -9.48
N MET A 467 -7.40 -10.69 -8.72
CA MET A 467 -7.47 -12.06 -9.26
C MET A 467 -8.86 -12.38 -9.78
N TRP A 468 -9.92 -11.94 -9.09
CA TRP A 468 -11.29 -12.14 -9.57
C TRP A 468 -11.56 -11.43 -10.90
N CYS A 469 -11.13 -10.17 -11.05
CA CYS A 469 -11.21 -9.45 -12.32
C CYS A 469 -10.40 -10.15 -13.44
N VAL A 470 -9.21 -10.67 -13.12
CA VAL A 470 -8.40 -11.46 -14.05
C VAL A 470 -9.16 -12.73 -14.48
N CYS A 471 -9.76 -13.47 -13.55
CA CYS A 471 -10.58 -14.63 -13.87
C CYS A 471 -11.75 -14.28 -14.79
N LEU A 472 -12.47 -13.18 -14.54
CA LEU A 472 -13.58 -12.75 -15.40
C LEU A 472 -13.13 -12.45 -16.84
N ILE A 473 -12.00 -11.74 -16.99
CA ILE A 473 -11.43 -11.42 -18.31
C ILE A 473 -11.06 -12.73 -19.03
N LEU A 474 -10.38 -13.65 -18.34
CA LEU A 474 -9.95 -14.92 -18.93
C LEU A 474 -11.11 -15.84 -19.28
N SER A 475 -12.15 -15.92 -18.44
CA SER A 475 -13.37 -16.67 -18.72
C SER A 475 -14.11 -16.12 -19.93
N ALA A 476 -14.25 -14.81 -20.05
CA ALA A 476 -14.87 -14.17 -21.21
C ALA A 476 -14.08 -14.46 -22.50
N SER A 477 -12.75 -14.36 -22.43
CA SER A 477 -11.86 -14.69 -23.54
C SER A 477 -11.90 -16.17 -23.93
N LEU A 478 -11.89 -17.08 -22.95
CA LEU A 478 -12.00 -18.52 -23.18
C LEU A 478 -13.34 -18.90 -23.82
N LEU A 479 -14.44 -18.30 -23.35
CA LEU A 479 -15.78 -18.50 -23.94
C LEU A 479 -15.82 -18.00 -25.39
N SER A 480 -15.36 -16.76 -25.61
CA SER A 480 -15.29 -16.17 -26.94
C SER A 480 -14.46 -17.05 -27.89
N TYR A 481 -13.32 -17.54 -27.41
CA TYR A 481 -12.43 -18.41 -28.18
C TYR A 481 -13.04 -19.78 -28.49
N SER A 482 -13.70 -20.39 -27.50
CA SER A 482 -14.34 -21.71 -27.63
C SER A 482 -15.43 -21.71 -28.69
N ILE A 483 -16.14 -20.58 -28.83
CA ILE A 483 -17.19 -20.36 -29.84
C ILE A 483 -16.57 -20.10 -31.22
N GLN A 484 -15.55 -19.23 -31.31
CA GLN A 484 -15.10 -18.69 -32.60
C GLN A 484 -13.99 -19.51 -33.28
N ARG A 485 -13.08 -20.14 -32.52
CA ARG A 485 -11.93 -20.92 -33.04
C ARG A 485 -11.27 -20.28 -34.28
N PRO A 486 -10.65 -19.11 -34.11
CA PRO A 486 -10.32 -18.19 -35.20
C PRO A 486 -9.19 -18.68 -36.12
N TYR A 487 -8.30 -19.56 -35.65
CA TYR A 487 -7.16 -20.03 -36.44
C TYR A 487 -7.57 -21.02 -37.52
N ARG A 488 -6.81 -21.02 -38.63
CA ARG A 488 -6.99 -21.98 -39.74
C ARG A 488 -6.59 -23.40 -39.35
N LEU A 489 -5.48 -23.54 -38.64
CA LEU A 489 -5.00 -24.84 -38.15
C LEU A 489 -5.59 -25.11 -36.77
N GLU A 490 -6.21 -26.28 -36.62
CA GLU A 490 -6.87 -26.66 -35.37
C GLU A 490 -5.89 -26.82 -34.20
N ALA A 491 -4.63 -27.17 -34.48
CA ALA A 491 -3.58 -27.23 -33.46
C ALA A 491 -3.39 -25.88 -32.74
N TRP A 492 -3.40 -24.76 -33.46
CA TRP A 492 -3.31 -23.42 -32.84
C TRP A 492 -4.55 -23.08 -32.01
N ASN A 493 -5.73 -23.56 -32.44
CA ASN A 493 -6.94 -23.47 -31.62
C ASN A 493 -6.80 -24.24 -30.30
N GLN A 494 -6.31 -25.47 -30.36
CA GLN A 494 -6.13 -26.30 -29.17
C GLN A 494 -5.08 -25.73 -28.21
N VAL A 495 -3.94 -25.25 -28.70
CA VAL A 495 -2.87 -24.68 -27.87
C VAL A 495 -3.33 -23.42 -27.13
N GLU A 496 -3.96 -22.46 -27.80
CA GLU A 496 -4.48 -21.26 -27.12
C GLU A 496 -5.58 -21.61 -26.10
N THR A 497 -6.48 -22.54 -26.45
CA THR A 497 -7.54 -22.99 -25.53
C THR A 497 -6.91 -23.60 -24.28
N LEU A 498 -5.91 -24.47 -24.46
CA LEU A 498 -5.17 -25.09 -23.36
C LEU A 498 -4.47 -24.03 -22.49
N LEU A 499 -3.78 -23.06 -23.10
CA LEU A 499 -3.08 -21.99 -22.39
C LEU A 499 -4.06 -21.10 -21.60
N LEU A 500 -5.20 -20.74 -22.18
CA LEU A 500 -6.26 -19.99 -21.49
C LEU A 500 -6.87 -20.78 -20.34
N CYS A 501 -7.14 -22.08 -20.53
CA CYS A 501 -7.62 -22.96 -19.47
C CYS A 501 -6.61 -23.04 -18.31
N VAL A 502 -5.32 -23.27 -18.61
CA VAL A 502 -4.26 -23.35 -17.58
C VAL A 502 -4.14 -22.01 -16.86
N ALA A 503 -4.12 -20.90 -17.57
CA ALA A 503 -4.06 -19.56 -16.99
C ALA A 503 -5.26 -19.28 -16.06
N LEU A 504 -6.47 -19.70 -16.46
CA LEU A 504 -7.68 -19.56 -15.67
C LEU A 504 -7.62 -20.42 -14.39
N VAL A 505 -7.18 -21.69 -14.50
CA VAL A 505 -6.99 -22.58 -13.33
C VAL A 505 -5.97 -21.99 -12.36
N LEU A 506 -4.86 -21.43 -12.85
CA LEU A 506 -3.85 -20.77 -12.02
C LEU A 506 -4.44 -19.55 -11.29
N ALA A 507 -5.19 -18.70 -11.99
CA ALA A 507 -5.83 -17.52 -11.41
C ALA A 507 -6.88 -17.89 -10.35
N PHE A 508 -7.71 -18.91 -10.61
CA PHE A 508 -8.67 -19.42 -9.62
C PHE A 508 -7.98 -20.01 -8.39
N SER A 509 -6.92 -20.80 -8.59
CA SER A 509 -6.16 -21.39 -7.49
C SER A 509 -5.55 -20.30 -6.60
N ALA A 510 -4.96 -19.27 -7.20
CA ALA A 510 -4.43 -18.13 -6.44
C ALA A 510 -5.53 -17.34 -5.74
N SER A 511 -6.67 -17.11 -6.40
CA SER A 511 -7.83 -16.46 -5.79
C SER A 511 -8.33 -17.23 -4.56
N ALA A 512 -8.39 -18.56 -4.62
CA ALA A 512 -8.79 -19.40 -3.49
C ALA A 512 -7.81 -19.32 -2.31
N VAL A 513 -6.50 -19.33 -2.59
CA VAL A 513 -5.46 -19.15 -1.56
C VAL A 513 -5.58 -17.77 -0.91
N LEU A 514 -5.72 -16.71 -1.72
CA LEU A 514 -5.85 -15.33 -1.24
C LEU A 514 -7.14 -15.08 -0.45
N ALA A 515 -8.26 -15.71 -0.85
CA ALA A 515 -9.52 -15.61 -0.13
C ALA A 515 -9.42 -16.18 1.29
N ASN A 516 -8.56 -17.18 1.50
CA ASN A 516 -8.34 -17.78 2.81
C ASN A 516 -7.56 -16.87 3.78
N GLU A 517 -6.73 -15.95 3.28
CA GLU A 517 -5.87 -15.09 4.12
C GLU A 517 -6.58 -13.87 4.74
N LYS A 518 -7.91 -13.74 4.60
CA LYS A 518 -8.74 -12.67 5.18
C LYS A 518 -8.08 -11.28 5.11
N HIS A 519 -7.92 -10.77 3.90
CA HIS A 519 -7.42 -9.40 3.71
C HIS A 519 -8.42 -8.36 4.24
N TRP A 520 -7.96 -7.38 5.02
CA TRP A 520 -8.79 -6.36 5.69
C TRP A 520 -9.62 -5.53 4.70
N GLY A 521 -9.07 -5.25 3.53
CA GLY A 521 -9.73 -4.47 2.47
C GLY A 521 -10.90 -5.18 1.77
N SER A 522 -11.19 -6.44 2.11
CA SER A 522 -12.30 -7.17 1.48
C SER A 522 -13.52 -7.21 2.38
N SER A 523 -14.66 -6.74 1.86
CA SER A 523 -15.95 -6.94 2.54
C SER A 523 -16.28 -8.44 2.59
N ARG A 524 -17.00 -8.88 3.63
CA ARG A 524 -17.50 -10.26 3.75
C ARG A 524 -18.36 -10.65 2.53
N ASN A 525 -19.12 -9.70 1.99
CA ASN A 525 -19.95 -9.91 0.80
C ASN A 525 -19.09 -10.18 -0.44
N THR A 526 -17.99 -9.44 -0.63
CA THR A 526 -17.05 -9.65 -1.73
C THR A 526 -16.41 -11.03 -1.63
N GLN A 527 -15.99 -11.45 -0.42
CA GLN A 527 -15.43 -12.80 -0.21
C GLN A 527 -16.44 -13.89 -0.51
N SER A 528 -17.68 -13.76 -0.01
CA SER A 528 -18.74 -14.72 -0.28
C SER A 528 -19.06 -14.82 -1.77
N LEU A 529 -19.07 -13.69 -2.49
CA LEU A 529 -19.32 -13.67 -3.92
C LEU A 529 -18.18 -14.32 -4.70
N VAL A 530 -16.92 -14.06 -4.33
CA VAL A 530 -15.75 -14.71 -4.93
C VAL A 530 -15.77 -16.22 -4.67
N LEU A 531 -16.05 -16.65 -3.43
CA LEU A 531 -16.15 -18.07 -3.09
C LEU A 531 -17.30 -18.77 -3.83
N LEU A 532 -18.47 -18.11 -3.94
CA LEU A 532 -19.61 -18.65 -4.67
C LEU A 532 -19.33 -18.74 -6.17
N ALA A 533 -18.67 -17.74 -6.75
CA ALA A 533 -18.25 -17.75 -8.15
C ALA A 533 -17.17 -18.80 -8.45
N MET A 534 -16.42 -19.28 -7.45
CA MET A 534 -15.47 -20.39 -7.60
C MET A 534 -16.12 -21.77 -7.46
N ALA A 535 -17.30 -21.84 -6.83
CA ALA A 535 -18.04 -23.10 -6.66
C ALA A 535 -18.91 -23.45 -7.87
N VAL A 536 -19.23 -22.45 -8.71
CA VAL A 536 -19.95 -22.58 -9.99
C VAL A 536 -18.93 -22.74 -11.10
#